data_AF-A0AAU4J3Z2-F1
#
_entry.id   AF-A0AAU4J3Z2-F1
#
_cell.length_a   1.000
_cell.length_b   1.000
_cell.length_c   1.000
_cell.angle_alpha   90.00
_cell.angle_beta   90.00
_cell.angle_gamma   90.00
#
_symmetry.space_group_name_H-M   'P 1'
#
loop_
_entity.id
_entity.type
_entity.pdbx_description
1 polymer ?
#
loop_
_entity_poly.entity_id
_entity_poly.type
_entity_poly.pdbx_seq_one_letter_code
_entity_poly.pdbx_strand_id
1 'polypeptide(L)'
;MADTTEAVTGEAGTGKQPRNVRVVLLALMIAMMLAMLDNMIIGTAMPTIVGELGGLEHLSWVVTAYTLATAASTPLWGKLGDMYGRKGVFMTSIVIFLIGSALSGMAQDMGQLIGFRAVQGLGAGGLMVGVMAIIGDLIPPRERGKYQGMIAGVMALAMIGGPLVGGTITDNWGWRWSFYINLPLGAIALIAISVVLHLPKKRSQARIDYPGAALLTVGITAIVLVTTWGGTEYAWTSARIMELIGIGVAALVGFVFWQTRAAEPIMPLHIFRSRNFTLMSVIGFIVGFVMFGATLFLPLYQQSVQGASATNSGLLLLPMLGAMLVTSMVAGRITTSTGRYKVFPVAGGALMTVGLFLLSTMDTDTTRFTSGVYMAVVGLGMGCLMQITMLVAQNSVEMKDMGVASSSTTLFRTLGSSFGVAIMGALFNHRVQDVMAEKAGATGSKVTEQSATLTADALKQLPAAAREAYQHAVSSGTHGAFLLGSVVAVVALVAAVFVKEVPLKGAGPKPDGGPADGDDTAAAKAPVTEAV
;
A
#
# COMPACT_ATOMS: atom_id res chain seq x y z
N MET A 1 -53.06 -27.62 30.34
CA MET A 1 -52.69 -26.58 29.36
C MET A 1 -51.56 -25.80 29.99
N ALA A 2 -50.33 -26.20 29.69
CA ALA A 2 -49.10 -25.61 30.23
C ALA A 2 -48.36 -24.93 29.07
N ASP A 3 -48.00 -23.68 29.31
CA ASP A 3 -47.27 -22.81 28.40
C ASP A 3 -45.78 -22.89 28.79
N THR A 4 -44.94 -23.42 27.91
CA THR A 4 -43.48 -23.49 28.12
C THR A 4 -42.81 -22.56 27.12
N THR A 5 -42.40 -21.41 27.63
CA THR A 5 -41.49 -20.46 26.97
C THR A 5 -40.06 -21.04 27.02
N GLU A 6 -39.57 -21.57 25.90
CA GLU A 6 -38.16 -21.96 25.78
C GLU A 6 -37.27 -20.71 25.67
N ALA A 7 -36.57 -20.43 26.77
CA ALA A 7 -35.46 -19.48 26.80
C ALA A 7 -34.25 -20.09 26.07
N VAL A 8 -33.89 -19.52 24.92
CA VAL A 8 -32.63 -19.81 24.24
C VAL A 8 -31.49 -19.15 25.04
N THR A 9 -30.94 -19.89 26.00
CA THR A 9 -29.67 -19.56 26.63
C THR A 9 -28.55 -19.75 25.63
N GLY A 10 -28.08 -18.65 25.03
CA GLY A 10 -26.85 -18.63 24.25
C GLY A 10 -25.66 -18.90 25.16
N GLU A 11 -25.06 -20.09 25.03
CA GLU A 11 -23.78 -20.40 25.64
C GLU A 11 -22.72 -19.40 25.16
N ALA A 12 -22.21 -18.62 26.11
CA ALA A 12 -21.00 -17.83 25.96
C ALA A 12 -19.81 -18.79 25.85
N GLY A 13 -19.42 -19.13 24.62
CA GLY A 13 -18.23 -19.94 24.34
C GLY A 13 -16.95 -19.24 24.76
N THR A 14 -16.43 -19.61 25.94
CA THR A 14 -15.10 -19.25 26.41
C THR A 14 -14.01 -20.03 25.65
N GLY A 15 -13.18 -19.31 24.87
CA GLY A 15 -11.73 -19.44 24.97
C GLY A 15 -11.02 -20.70 24.46
N LYS A 16 -11.25 -21.14 23.23
CA LYS A 16 -10.21 -21.84 22.43
C LYS A 16 -10.16 -21.21 21.04
N GLN A 17 -9.17 -20.35 20.77
CA GLN A 17 -8.86 -19.95 19.38
C GLN A 17 -8.56 -21.24 18.59
N PRO A 18 -9.39 -21.63 17.61
CA PRO A 18 -9.19 -22.92 16.95
C PRO A 18 -7.86 -22.91 16.21
N ARG A 19 -7.09 -23.99 16.35
CA ARG A 19 -5.77 -24.19 15.71
C ARG A 19 -5.77 -23.86 14.20
N ASN A 20 -6.94 -23.96 13.56
CA ASN A 20 -7.20 -23.62 12.17
C ASN A 20 -7.03 -22.12 11.85
N VAL A 21 -7.37 -21.20 12.76
CA VAL A 21 -7.31 -19.75 12.50
C VAL A 21 -5.86 -19.30 12.30
N ARG A 22 -4.92 -19.79 13.11
CA ARG A 22 -3.50 -19.43 12.97
C ARG A 22 -2.90 -19.93 11.66
N VAL A 23 -3.25 -21.14 11.24
CA VAL A 23 -2.77 -21.72 9.97
C VAL A 23 -3.36 -20.99 8.78
N VAL A 24 -4.66 -20.65 8.82
CA VAL A 24 -5.30 -19.80 7.80
C VAL A 24 -4.59 -18.47 7.70
N LEU A 25 -4.36 -17.80 8.82
CA LEU A 25 -3.70 -16.50 8.83
C LEU A 25 -2.29 -16.59 8.26
N LEU A 26 -1.50 -17.61 8.63
CA LEU A 26 -0.17 -17.81 8.06
C LEU A 26 -0.23 -17.99 6.54
N ALA A 27 -1.20 -18.76 6.04
CA ALA A 27 -1.40 -18.94 4.60
C ALA A 27 -1.82 -17.63 3.89
N LEU A 28 -2.68 -16.82 4.51
CA LEU A 28 -3.05 -15.49 4.02
C LEU A 28 -1.84 -14.55 3.99
N MET A 29 -0.99 -14.60 5.02
CA MET A 29 0.23 -13.79 5.10
C MET A 29 1.26 -14.20 4.05
N ILE A 30 1.42 -15.50 3.78
CA ILE A 30 2.28 -16.00 2.67
C ILE A 30 1.75 -15.49 1.33
N ALA A 31 0.43 -15.60 1.09
CA ALA A 31 -0.21 -15.09 -0.12
C ALA A 31 -0.03 -13.57 -0.31
N MET A 32 -0.11 -12.81 0.77
CA MET A 32 0.17 -11.37 0.73
C MET A 32 1.65 -11.09 0.45
N MET A 33 2.55 -11.80 1.12
CA MET A 33 3.99 -11.65 0.98
C MET A 33 4.45 -11.92 -0.46
N LEU A 34 3.87 -12.92 -1.11
CA LEU A 34 4.07 -13.23 -2.53
C LEU A 34 3.81 -12.02 -3.44
N ALA A 35 2.64 -11.39 -3.28
CA ALA A 35 2.27 -10.22 -4.07
C ALA A 35 3.24 -9.04 -3.85
N MET A 36 3.74 -8.89 -2.62
CA MET A 36 4.63 -7.78 -2.27
C MET A 36 6.08 -7.98 -2.69
N LEU A 37 6.61 -9.20 -2.52
CA LEU A 37 7.98 -9.55 -2.89
C LEU A 37 8.21 -9.40 -4.39
N ASP A 38 7.20 -9.73 -5.19
CA ASP A 38 7.28 -9.72 -6.65
C ASP A 38 7.74 -8.37 -7.22
N ASN A 39 7.14 -7.24 -6.81
CA ASN A 39 7.59 -5.91 -7.26
C ASN A 39 9.01 -5.57 -6.80
N MET A 40 9.38 -5.98 -5.60
CA MET A 40 10.67 -5.65 -5.00
C MET A 40 11.81 -6.44 -5.64
N ILE A 41 11.56 -7.71 -5.93
CA ILE A 41 12.51 -8.61 -6.60
C ILE A 41 12.74 -8.15 -8.04
N ILE A 42 11.68 -7.84 -8.78
CA ILE A 42 11.80 -7.39 -10.18
C ILE A 42 12.64 -6.13 -10.26
N GLY A 43 12.44 -5.18 -9.35
CA GLY A 43 13.25 -3.95 -9.28
C GLY A 43 14.75 -4.22 -9.28
N THR A 44 15.23 -5.25 -8.58
CA THR A 44 16.65 -5.65 -8.59
C THR A 44 17.10 -6.39 -9.84
N ALA A 45 16.18 -7.10 -10.51
CA ALA A 45 16.47 -7.89 -11.69
C ALA A 45 16.38 -7.09 -13.01
N MET A 46 15.77 -5.89 -12.99
CA MET A 46 15.50 -5.07 -14.18
C MET A 46 16.72 -4.85 -15.08
N PRO A 47 17.92 -4.50 -14.57
CA PRO A 47 19.08 -4.30 -15.44
C PRO A 47 19.46 -5.56 -16.22
N THR A 48 19.39 -6.73 -15.59
CA THR A 48 19.69 -8.03 -16.20
C THR A 48 18.63 -8.43 -17.22
N ILE A 49 17.34 -8.21 -16.90
CA ILE A 49 16.21 -8.49 -17.81
C ILE A 49 16.39 -7.73 -19.12
N VAL A 50 16.75 -6.44 -19.05
CA VAL A 50 16.98 -5.61 -20.23
C VAL A 50 18.23 -6.04 -20.99
N GLY A 51 19.29 -6.41 -20.29
CA GLY A 51 20.51 -6.92 -20.91
C GLY A 51 20.25 -8.18 -21.74
N GLU A 52 19.33 -9.05 -21.31
CA GLU A 52 19.00 -10.30 -22.01
C GLU A 52 17.88 -10.17 -23.05
N LEU A 53 16.79 -9.44 -22.75
CA LEU A 53 15.61 -9.34 -23.60
C LEU A 53 15.64 -8.12 -24.54
N GLY A 54 16.57 -7.19 -24.34
CA GLY A 54 16.59 -5.90 -25.03
C GLY A 54 15.42 -5.00 -24.62
N GLY A 55 15.19 -3.92 -25.38
CA GLY A 55 14.02 -3.04 -25.18
C GLY A 55 14.13 -2.13 -23.95
N LEU A 56 15.21 -1.34 -23.85
CA LEU A 56 15.36 -0.28 -22.82
C LEU A 56 14.14 0.65 -22.75
N GLU A 57 13.55 0.97 -23.90
CA GLU A 57 12.35 1.79 -24.05
C GLU A 57 11.09 1.19 -23.35
N HIS A 58 11.10 -0.11 -23.09
CA HIS A 58 9.99 -0.85 -22.50
C HIS A 58 10.18 -1.17 -21.00
N LEU A 59 11.28 -0.72 -20.38
CA LEU A 59 11.57 -0.90 -18.95
C LEU A 59 10.40 -0.46 -18.04
N SER A 60 9.89 0.74 -18.30
CA SER A 60 8.81 1.34 -17.52
C SER A 60 7.53 0.50 -17.60
N TRP A 61 7.30 -0.16 -18.73
CA TRP A 61 6.10 -0.93 -19.00
C TRP A 61 6.00 -2.23 -18.20
N VAL A 62 7.12 -2.87 -17.85
CA VAL A 62 7.14 -4.10 -17.03
C VAL A 62 6.53 -3.87 -15.64
N VAL A 63 6.86 -2.73 -15.03
CA VAL A 63 6.30 -2.33 -13.73
C VAL A 63 4.92 -1.71 -13.91
N THR A 64 4.76 -0.87 -14.94
CA THR A 64 3.50 -0.14 -15.18
C THR A 64 2.36 -1.09 -15.50
N ALA A 65 2.53 -2.05 -16.40
CA ALA A 65 1.48 -2.99 -16.77
C ALA A 65 0.97 -3.81 -15.57
N TYR A 66 1.88 -4.24 -14.69
CA TYR A 66 1.53 -4.91 -13.44
C TYR A 66 0.78 -3.98 -12.48
N THR A 67 1.32 -2.80 -12.19
CA THR A 67 0.71 -1.87 -11.22
C THR A 67 -0.65 -1.40 -11.73
N LEU A 68 -0.78 -1.18 -13.03
CA LEU A 68 -2.01 -0.82 -13.72
C LEU A 68 -3.06 -1.92 -13.59
N ALA A 69 -2.70 -3.15 -13.96
CA ALA A 69 -3.60 -4.31 -13.84
C ALA A 69 -4.00 -4.59 -12.38
N THR A 70 -3.07 -4.39 -11.44
CA THR A 70 -3.32 -4.50 -9.99
C THR A 70 -4.32 -3.44 -9.54
N ALA A 71 -4.08 -2.17 -9.87
CA ALA A 71 -4.95 -1.05 -9.48
C ALA A 71 -6.36 -1.19 -10.09
N ALA A 72 -6.44 -1.57 -11.36
CA ALA A 72 -7.68 -1.78 -12.10
C ALA A 72 -8.51 -2.94 -11.54
N SER A 73 -7.87 -4.05 -11.16
CA SER A 73 -8.56 -5.26 -10.71
C SER A 73 -8.91 -5.26 -9.22
N THR A 74 -8.18 -4.50 -8.39
CA THR A 74 -8.36 -4.44 -6.93
C THR A 74 -9.83 -4.21 -6.51
N PRO A 75 -10.57 -3.20 -7.05
CA PRO A 75 -11.97 -2.98 -6.68
C PRO A 75 -12.90 -4.11 -7.14
N LEU A 76 -12.61 -4.68 -8.32
CA LEU A 76 -13.37 -5.80 -8.89
C LEU A 76 -13.31 -7.03 -7.98
N TRP A 77 -12.11 -7.37 -7.51
CA TRP A 77 -11.91 -8.48 -6.57
C TRP A 77 -12.66 -8.31 -5.26
N GLY A 78 -12.73 -7.08 -4.72
CA GLY A 78 -13.51 -6.78 -3.54
C GLY A 78 -14.99 -7.13 -3.72
N LYS A 79 -15.60 -6.62 -4.80
CA LYS A 79 -17.02 -6.86 -5.09
C LYS A 79 -17.30 -8.33 -5.43
N LEU A 80 -16.44 -8.97 -6.23
CA LEU A 80 -16.52 -10.40 -6.52
C LEU A 80 -16.51 -11.24 -5.23
N GLY A 81 -15.62 -10.90 -4.30
CA GLY A 81 -15.51 -11.56 -3.00
C GLY A 81 -16.77 -11.44 -2.14
N ASP A 82 -17.44 -10.30 -2.19
CA ASP A 82 -18.69 -10.04 -1.45
C ASP A 82 -19.89 -10.83 -2.01
N MET A 83 -19.95 -11.10 -3.33
CA MET A 83 -21.09 -11.79 -3.95
C MET A 83 -20.90 -13.30 -4.06
N TYR A 84 -19.74 -13.75 -4.56
CA TYR A 84 -19.46 -15.16 -4.85
C TYR A 84 -18.78 -15.89 -3.67
N GLY A 85 -18.42 -15.15 -2.62
CA GLY A 85 -17.77 -15.65 -1.43
C GLY A 85 -16.25 -15.51 -1.47
N ARG A 86 -15.69 -15.01 -0.37
CA ARG A 86 -14.27 -14.60 -0.29
C ARG A 86 -13.27 -15.72 -0.54
N LYS A 87 -13.53 -16.96 -0.08
CA LYS A 87 -12.61 -18.10 -0.25
C LYS A 87 -12.33 -18.39 -1.72
N GLY A 88 -13.38 -18.60 -2.52
CA GLY A 88 -13.23 -19.00 -3.92
C GLY A 88 -12.54 -17.91 -4.73
N VAL A 89 -13.00 -16.68 -4.56
CA VAL A 89 -12.44 -15.50 -5.24
C VAL A 89 -10.95 -15.30 -4.90
N PHE A 90 -10.58 -15.47 -3.63
CA PHE A 90 -9.18 -15.38 -3.21
C PHE A 90 -8.33 -16.49 -3.84
N MET A 91 -8.80 -17.73 -3.85
CA MET A 91 -8.09 -18.84 -4.52
C MET A 91 -7.92 -18.60 -6.02
N THR A 92 -8.95 -18.08 -6.70
CA THR A 92 -8.85 -17.70 -8.12
C THR A 92 -7.79 -16.63 -8.34
N SER A 93 -7.70 -15.61 -7.46
CA SER A 93 -6.67 -14.58 -7.57
C SER A 93 -5.24 -15.14 -7.40
N ILE A 94 -5.05 -16.12 -6.51
CA ILE A 94 -3.77 -16.84 -6.37
C ILE A 94 -3.44 -17.57 -7.68
N VAL A 95 -4.39 -18.32 -8.24
CA VAL A 95 -4.15 -19.08 -9.48
C VAL A 95 -3.76 -18.16 -10.65
N ILE A 96 -4.49 -17.05 -10.84
CA ILE A 96 -4.16 -16.06 -11.89
C ILE A 96 -2.77 -15.47 -11.66
N PHE A 97 -2.43 -15.13 -10.42
CA PHE A 97 -1.10 -14.64 -10.07
C PHE A 97 0.00 -15.66 -10.40
N LEU A 98 -0.18 -16.95 -10.07
CA LEU A 98 0.80 -17.99 -10.34
C LEU A 98 0.96 -18.28 -11.83
N ILE A 99 -0.14 -18.27 -12.59
CA ILE A 99 -0.09 -18.39 -14.05
C ILE A 99 0.70 -17.22 -14.64
N GLY A 100 0.38 -15.98 -14.25
CA GLY A 100 1.11 -14.80 -14.72
C GLY A 100 2.60 -14.83 -14.34
N SER A 101 2.92 -15.33 -13.15
CA SER A 101 4.31 -15.52 -12.70
C SER A 101 5.04 -16.58 -13.53
N ALA A 102 4.42 -17.75 -13.74
CA ALA A 102 5.01 -18.81 -14.56
C ALA A 102 5.26 -18.34 -15.99
N LEU A 103 4.29 -17.65 -16.59
CA LEU A 103 4.43 -17.08 -17.93
C LEU A 103 5.53 -16.02 -17.98
N SER A 104 5.64 -15.14 -16.97
CA SER A 104 6.70 -14.12 -16.91
C SER A 104 8.10 -14.73 -16.83
N GLY A 105 8.27 -15.85 -16.11
CA GLY A 105 9.52 -16.61 -16.10
C GLY A 105 9.85 -17.30 -17.44
N MET A 106 8.84 -17.56 -18.26
CA MET A 106 8.97 -18.14 -19.61
C MET A 106 9.09 -17.09 -20.72
N ALA A 107 9.06 -15.79 -20.39
CA ALA A 107 9.08 -14.73 -21.40
C ALA A 107 10.36 -14.78 -22.26
N GLN A 108 10.19 -14.67 -23.57
CA GLN A 108 11.26 -14.69 -24.57
C GLN A 108 11.62 -13.31 -25.09
N ASP A 109 10.72 -12.34 -24.93
CA ASP A 109 10.91 -10.95 -25.32
C ASP A 109 10.21 -10.01 -24.32
N MET A 110 10.51 -8.72 -24.42
CA MET A 110 9.99 -7.70 -23.51
C MET A 110 8.46 -7.52 -23.62
N GLY A 111 7.89 -7.68 -24.82
CA GLY A 111 6.44 -7.56 -25.03
C GLY A 111 5.67 -8.69 -24.36
N GLN A 112 6.16 -9.93 -24.47
CA GLN A 112 5.64 -11.08 -23.72
C GLN A 112 5.72 -10.84 -22.21
N LEU A 113 6.87 -10.37 -21.72
CA LEU A 113 7.05 -10.07 -20.30
C LEU A 113 6.00 -9.05 -19.82
N ILE A 114 5.80 -7.96 -20.56
CA ILE A 114 4.79 -6.94 -20.24
C ILE A 114 3.37 -7.54 -20.22
N GLY A 115 3.01 -8.34 -21.22
CA GLY A 115 1.70 -9.01 -21.28
C GLY A 115 1.48 -9.96 -20.11
N PHE A 116 2.47 -10.76 -19.76
CA PHE A 116 2.41 -11.70 -18.64
C PHE A 116 2.38 -10.98 -17.29
N ARG A 117 3.09 -9.85 -17.16
CA ARG A 117 3.03 -8.95 -16.00
C ARG A 117 1.65 -8.34 -15.81
N ALA A 118 0.95 -8.00 -16.90
CA ALA A 118 -0.44 -7.56 -16.82
C ALA A 118 -1.34 -8.68 -16.26
N VAL A 119 -1.21 -9.91 -16.76
CA VAL A 119 -1.96 -11.07 -16.24
C VAL A 119 -1.65 -11.32 -14.77
N GLN A 120 -0.37 -11.24 -14.38
CA GLN A 120 0.07 -11.41 -13.00
C GLN A 120 -0.51 -10.32 -12.08
N GLY A 121 -0.51 -9.05 -12.53
CA GLY A 121 -1.08 -7.92 -11.81
C GLY A 121 -2.58 -8.06 -11.58
N LEU A 122 -3.33 -8.65 -12.52
CA LEU A 122 -4.74 -8.99 -12.30
C LEU A 122 -4.92 -9.90 -11.07
N GLY A 123 -4.04 -10.89 -10.87
CA GLY A 123 -4.09 -11.74 -9.68
C GLY A 123 -3.67 -10.99 -8.40
N ALA A 124 -2.63 -10.16 -8.49
CA ALA A 124 -2.06 -9.45 -7.35
C ALA A 124 -3.06 -8.51 -6.65
N GLY A 125 -3.93 -7.84 -7.41
CA GLY A 125 -4.99 -6.99 -6.83
C GLY A 125 -5.94 -7.76 -5.93
N GLY A 126 -6.25 -9.01 -6.28
CA GLY A 126 -7.11 -9.89 -5.49
C GLY A 126 -6.44 -10.44 -4.23
N LEU A 127 -5.12 -10.64 -4.27
CA LEU A 127 -4.34 -11.08 -3.11
C LEU A 127 -4.37 -10.04 -1.99
N MET A 128 -4.11 -8.78 -2.31
CA MET A 128 -4.12 -7.67 -1.35
C MET A 128 -5.49 -7.49 -0.68
N VAL A 129 -6.55 -7.38 -1.49
CA VAL A 129 -7.90 -7.12 -0.98
C VAL A 129 -8.48 -8.34 -0.27
N GLY A 130 -8.25 -9.53 -0.81
CA GLY A 130 -8.77 -10.78 -0.26
C GLY A 130 -8.23 -11.08 1.13
N VAL A 131 -6.95 -10.81 1.41
CA VAL A 131 -6.37 -11.00 2.75
C VAL A 131 -7.05 -10.08 3.76
N MET A 132 -7.17 -8.78 3.46
CA MET A 132 -7.83 -7.81 4.33
C MET A 132 -9.28 -8.18 4.61
N ALA A 133 -9.98 -8.64 3.58
CA ALA A 133 -11.38 -8.98 3.65
C ALA A 133 -11.63 -10.29 4.43
N ILE A 134 -10.83 -11.33 4.19
CA ILE A 134 -10.93 -12.61 4.92
C ILE A 134 -10.57 -12.42 6.40
N ILE A 135 -9.56 -11.59 6.71
CA ILE A 135 -9.24 -11.24 8.10
C ILE A 135 -10.41 -10.48 8.73
N GLY A 136 -11.06 -9.58 7.98
CA GLY A 136 -12.27 -8.88 8.42
C GLY A 136 -13.40 -9.83 8.82
N ASP A 137 -13.63 -10.89 8.06
CA ASP A 137 -14.69 -11.86 8.32
C ASP A 137 -14.33 -12.86 9.44
N LEU A 138 -13.05 -13.25 9.54
CA LEU A 138 -12.60 -14.29 10.47
C LEU A 138 -12.30 -13.73 11.87
N ILE A 139 -11.89 -12.47 11.95
CA ILE A 139 -11.35 -11.89 13.18
C ILE A 139 -12.29 -10.83 13.77
N PRO A 140 -12.68 -10.96 15.05
CA PRO A 140 -13.44 -9.95 15.77
C PRO A 140 -12.75 -8.57 15.72
N PRO A 141 -13.50 -7.45 15.60
CA PRO A 141 -12.93 -6.10 15.49
C PRO A 141 -11.87 -5.77 16.54
N ARG A 142 -12.03 -6.27 17.77
CA ARG A 142 -11.11 -6.04 18.91
C ARG A 142 -9.74 -6.68 18.72
N GLU A 143 -9.63 -7.76 17.95
CA GLU A 143 -8.35 -8.44 17.70
C GLU A 143 -7.69 -7.98 16.39
N ARG A 144 -8.41 -7.27 15.50
CA ARG A 144 -7.90 -6.83 14.19
C ARG A 144 -6.61 -6.01 14.28
N GLY A 145 -6.44 -5.21 15.33
CA GLY A 145 -5.20 -4.44 15.55
C GLY A 145 -3.94 -5.31 15.62
N LYS A 146 -4.02 -6.50 16.24
CA LYS A 146 -2.89 -7.46 16.31
C LYS A 146 -2.53 -7.99 14.92
N TYR A 147 -3.54 -8.35 14.13
CA TYR A 147 -3.32 -8.91 12.80
C TYR A 147 -2.88 -7.86 11.78
N GLN A 148 -3.36 -6.62 11.91
CA GLN A 148 -2.84 -5.49 11.14
C GLN A 148 -1.36 -5.22 11.45
N GLY A 149 -0.94 -5.37 12.71
CA GLY A 149 0.48 -5.35 13.08
C GLY A 149 1.28 -6.49 12.43
N MET A 150 0.72 -7.71 12.35
CA MET A 150 1.35 -8.82 11.63
C MET A 150 1.47 -8.54 10.13
N ILE A 151 0.41 -7.99 9.51
CA ILE A 151 0.45 -7.55 8.12
C ILE A 151 1.57 -6.54 7.92
N ALA A 152 1.63 -5.48 8.74
CA ALA A 152 2.69 -4.48 8.67
C ALA A 152 4.10 -5.09 8.82
N GLY A 153 4.24 -6.09 9.70
CA GLY A 153 5.49 -6.85 9.84
C GLY A 153 5.85 -7.64 8.58
N VAL A 154 4.89 -8.33 7.96
CA VAL A 154 5.09 -9.03 6.68
C VAL A 154 5.41 -8.05 5.55
N MET A 155 4.76 -6.89 5.52
CA MET A 155 5.07 -5.82 4.57
C MET A 155 6.52 -5.35 4.73
N ALA A 156 6.98 -5.10 5.96
CA ALA A 156 8.35 -4.70 6.25
C ALA A 156 9.35 -5.80 5.86
N LEU A 157 9.06 -7.06 6.21
CA LEU A 157 9.88 -8.21 5.81
C LEU A 157 9.95 -8.36 4.30
N ALA A 158 8.85 -8.14 3.57
CA ALA A 158 8.83 -8.19 2.12
C ALA A 158 9.63 -7.03 1.50
N MET A 159 9.55 -5.83 2.08
CA MET A 159 10.33 -4.67 1.60
C MET A 159 11.85 -4.87 1.78
N ILE A 160 12.28 -5.47 2.89
CA ILE A 160 13.70 -5.73 3.17
C ILE A 160 14.18 -6.97 2.43
N GLY A 161 13.37 -8.03 2.49
CA GLY A 161 13.66 -9.34 1.90
C GLY A 161 13.63 -9.29 0.38
N GLY A 162 12.80 -8.43 -0.21
CA GLY A 162 12.64 -8.32 -1.67
C GLY A 162 13.96 -8.07 -2.40
N PRO A 163 14.71 -6.99 -2.11
CA PRO A 163 15.99 -6.75 -2.75
C PRO A 163 17.06 -7.80 -2.40
N LEU A 164 17.05 -8.33 -1.17
CA LEU A 164 18.03 -9.32 -0.73
C LEU A 164 17.83 -10.65 -1.46
N VAL A 165 16.61 -11.16 -1.47
CA VAL A 165 16.20 -12.39 -2.16
C VAL A 165 16.29 -12.19 -3.66
N GLY A 166 15.83 -11.04 -4.18
CA GLY A 166 15.86 -10.77 -5.62
C GLY A 166 17.26 -10.63 -6.20
N GLY A 167 18.14 -9.90 -5.51
CA GLY A 167 19.55 -9.79 -5.90
C GLY A 167 20.24 -11.16 -5.87
N THR A 168 20.12 -11.89 -4.76
CA THR A 168 20.74 -13.23 -4.64
C THR A 168 20.21 -14.23 -5.67
N ILE A 169 18.91 -14.22 -5.98
CA ILE A 169 18.34 -15.08 -7.03
C ILE A 169 18.88 -14.67 -8.40
N THR A 170 18.88 -13.38 -8.70
CA THR A 170 19.32 -12.86 -10.01
C THR A 170 20.80 -13.18 -10.24
N ASP A 171 21.64 -13.02 -9.21
CA ASP A 171 23.08 -13.25 -9.30
C ASP A 171 23.46 -14.73 -9.43
N ASN A 172 22.71 -15.66 -8.84
CA ASN A 172 23.07 -17.09 -8.78
C ASN A 172 22.28 -17.98 -9.75
N TRP A 173 20.99 -17.73 -9.92
CA TRP A 173 20.07 -18.59 -10.70
C TRP A 173 19.47 -17.87 -11.92
N GLY A 174 19.72 -16.56 -12.06
CA GLY A 174 19.19 -15.74 -13.14
C GLY A 174 17.83 -15.14 -12.82
N TRP A 175 17.48 -14.07 -13.55
CA TRP A 175 16.27 -13.29 -13.29
C TRP A 175 14.96 -14.07 -13.45
N ARG A 176 14.92 -15.15 -14.24
CA ARG A 176 13.69 -15.95 -14.45
C ARG A 176 13.21 -16.61 -13.16
N TRP A 177 14.15 -16.99 -12.29
CA TRP A 177 13.83 -17.60 -10.99
C TRP A 177 13.14 -16.65 -10.01
N SER A 178 13.29 -15.34 -10.23
CA SER A 178 12.53 -14.31 -9.52
C SER A 178 11.02 -14.46 -9.70
N PHE A 179 10.58 -15.04 -10.82
CA PHE A 179 9.19 -15.37 -11.06
C PHE A 179 8.84 -16.79 -10.64
N TYR A 180 9.77 -17.74 -10.77
CA TYR A 180 9.52 -19.13 -10.38
C TYR A 180 9.41 -19.34 -8.88
N ILE A 181 10.05 -18.50 -8.05
CA ILE A 181 9.93 -18.57 -6.58
C ILE A 181 8.49 -18.38 -6.09
N ASN A 182 7.66 -17.66 -6.85
CA ASN A 182 6.27 -17.46 -6.51
C ASN A 182 5.44 -18.75 -6.60
N LEU A 183 5.80 -19.68 -7.51
CA LEU A 183 5.06 -20.93 -7.75
C LEU A 183 4.98 -21.84 -6.51
N PRO A 184 6.11 -22.25 -5.88
CA PRO A 184 6.05 -23.13 -4.71
C PRO A 184 5.35 -22.46 -3.53
N LEU A 185 5.64 -21.18 -3.28
CA LEU A 185 5.01 -20.41 -2.21
C LEU A 185 3.49 -20.28 -2.43
N GLY A 186 3.06 -19.99 -3.66
CA GLY A 186 1.66 -19.86 -4.00
C GLY A 186 0.92 -21.20 -3.97
N ALA A 187 1.57 -22.30 -4.37
CA ALA A 187 1.02 -23.64 -4.23
C ALA A 187 0.81 -24.00 -2.75
N ILE A 188 1.77 -23.70 -1.88
CA ILE A 188 1.63 -23.89 -0.43
C ILE A 188 0.45 -23.07 0.11
N ALA A 189 0.34 -21.79 -0.27
CA ALA A 189 -0.77 -20.95 0.13
C ALA A 189 -2.12 -21.52 -0.35
N LEU A 190 -2.20 -21.91 -1.63
CA LEU A 190 -3.40 -22.48 -2.25
C LEU A 190 -3.86 -23.76 -1.54
N ILE A 191 -2.94 -24.68 -1.22
CA ILE A 191 -3.22 -25.92 -0.49
C ILE A 191 -3.65 -25.61 0.95
N ALA A 192 -2.93 -24.73 1.65
CA ALA A 192 -3.27 -24.39 3.02
C ALA A 192 -4.65 -23.71 3.12
N ILE A 193 -4.99 -22.84 2.18
CA ILE A 193 -6.30 -22.16 2.14
C ILE A 193 -7.40 -23.13 1.74
N SER A 194 -7.17 -24.01 0.76
CA SER A 194 -8.17 -24.95 0.30
C SER A 194 -8.61 -25.90 1.42
N VAL A 195 -7.65 -26.39 2.21
CA VAL A 195 -7.87 -27.33 3.32
C VAL A 195 -8.39 -26.64 4.58
N VAL A 196 -7.84 -25.49 4.96
CA VAL A 196 -8.06 -24.95 6.32
C VAL A 196 -9.12 -23.85 6.35
N LEU A 197 -9.25 -23.03 5.30
CA LEU A 197 -10.20 -21.92 5.29
C LEU A 197 -11.63 -22.42 5.07
N HIS A 198 -12.46 -22.35 6.10
CA HIS A 198 -13.90 -22.62 6.00
C HIS A 198 -14.65 -21.33 6.30
N LEU A 199 -15.17 -20.70 5.25
CA LEU A 199 -16.02 -19.51 5.36
C LEU A 199 -17.47 -19.89 5.02
N PRO A 200 -18.46 -19.39 5.77
CA PRO A 200 -19.86 -19.53 5.39
C PRO A 200 -20.07 -18.98 3.98
N LYS A 201 -20.66 -19.76 3.09
CA LYS A 201 -21.05 -19.28 1.74
C LYS A 201 -22.20 -18.29 1.88
N LYS A 202 -21.91 -17.01 2.07
CA LYS A 202 -22.91 -15.96 1.88
C LYS A 202 -22.97 -15.64 0.38
N ARG A 203 -24.03 -16.08 -0.29
CA ARG A 203 -24.39 -15.55 -1.61
C ARG A 203 -25.20 -14.28 -1.38
N SER A 204 -24.60 -13.13 -1.63
CA SER A 204 -25.34 -11.87 -1.73
C SER A 204 -26.08 -11.83 -3.07
N GLN A 205 -27.32 -11.32 -3.10
CA GLN A 205 -28.04 -11.04 -4.35
C GLN A 205 -27.57 -9.73 -5.04
N ALA A 206 -26.49 -9.13 -4.53
CA ALA A 206 -25.91 -7.90 -5.04
C ALA A 206 -25.51 -8.03 -6.53
N ARG A 207 -25.80 -6.98 -7.31
CA ARG A 207 -25.48 -6.86 -8.75
C ARG A 207 -24.14 -6.13 -8.93
N ILE A 208 -23.32 -6.61 -9.86
CA ILE A 208 -22.07 -5.93 -10.23
C ILE A 208 -22.39 -4.63 -10.97
N ASP A 209 -21.71 -3.57 -10.54
CA ASP A 209 -21.79 -2.27 -11.21
C ASP A 209 -20.70 -2.25 -12.29
N TYR A 210 -20.93 -2.98 -13.37
CA TYR A 210 -19.97 -3.08 -14.48
C TYR A 210 -19.64 -1.73 -15.13
N PRO A 211 -20.60 -0.81 -15.36
CA PRO A 211 -20.28 0.48 -15.94
C PRO A 211 -19.43 1.33 -14.98
N GLY A 212 -19.77 1.34 -13.68
CA GLY A 212 -18.96 2.02 -12.68
C GLY A 212 -17.56 1.45 -12.57
N ALA A 213 -17.40 0.12 -12.62
CA ALA A 213 -16.09 -0.52 -12.66
C ALA A 213 -15.29 -0.09 -13.89
N ALA A 214 -15.89 -0.17 -15.08
CA ALA A 214 -15.21 0.19 -16.32
C ALA A 214 -14.75 1.66 -16.32
N LEU A 215 -15.64 2.58 -15.92
CA LEU A 215 -15.31 4.01 -15.82
C LEU A 215 -14.20 4.28 -14.81
N LEU A 216 -14.25 3.64 -13.64
CA LEU A 216 -13.22 3.78 -12.62
C LEU A 216 -11.87 3.22 -13.10
N THR A 217 -11.87 2.02 -13.69
CA THR A 217 -10.68 1.38 -14.24
C THR A 217 -10.04 2.23 -15.34
N VAL A 218 -10.83 2.76 -16.28
CA VAL A 218 -10.33 3.63 -17.35
C VAL A 218 -9.77 4.92 -16.76
N GLY A 219 -10.46 5.54 -15.80
CA GLY A 219 -10.01 6.78 -15.14
C GLY A 219 -8.69 6.61 -14.39
N ILE A 220 -8.58 5.57 -13.56
CA ILE A 220 -7.34 5.25 -12.83
C ILE A 220 -6.22 4.93 -13.83
N THR A 221 -6.53 4.17 -14.88
CA THR A 221 -5.55 3.78 -15.88
C THR A 221 -4.99 4.99 -16.61
N ALA A 222 -5.86 5.90 -17.05
CA ALA A 222 -5.46 7.15 -17.66
C ALA A 222 -4.58 8.00 -16.73
N ILE A 223 -4.96 8.15 -15.46
CA ILE A 223 -4.14 8.85 -14.47
C ILE A 223 -2.75 8.22 -14.38
N VAL A 224 -2.68 6.90 -14.15
CA VAL A 224 -1.40 6.19 -14.00
C VAL A 224 -0.54 6.38 -15.26
N LEU A 225 -1.10 6.21 -16.45
CA LEU A 225 -0.34 6.37 -17.70
C LEU A 225 0.15 7.80 -17.92
N VAL A 226 -0.69 8.81 -17.68
CA VAL A 226 -0.27 10.22 -17.74
C VAL A 226 0.87 10.47 -16.76
N THR A 227 0.77 9.93 -15.54
CA THR A 227 1.79 10.13 -14.52
C THR A 227 3.10 9.39 -14.79
N THR A 228 3.04 8.27 -15.51
CA THR A 228 4.22 7.47 -15.84
C THR A 228 4.92 8.01 -17.09
N TRP A 229 4.17 8.42 -18.11
CA TRP A 229 4.71 8.79 -19.42
C TRP A 229 4.96 10.28 -19.61
N GLY A 230 4.23 11.11 -18.85
CA GLY A 230 4.37 12.56 -18.93
C GLY A 230 5.79 12.99 -18.56
N GLY A 231 6.49 13.62 -19.50
CA GLY A 231 7.85 14.13 -19.30
C GLY A 231 8.95 13.06 -19.33
N THR A 232 8.62 11.80 -19.63
CA THR A 232 9.58 10.70 -19.78
C THR A 232 9.57 10.17 -21.21
N GLU A 233 8.47 9.52 -21.61
CA GLU A 233 8.28 8.93 -22.94
C GLU A 233 7.62 9.93 -23.91
N TYR A 234 6.68 10.73 -23.40
CA TYR A 234 6.01 11.77 -24.18
C TYR A 234 6.12 13.11 -23.47
N ALA A 235 6.29 14.19 -24.24
CA ALA A 235 6.17 15.54 -23.70
C ALA A 235 4.79 15.73 -23.05
N TRP A 236 4.74 16.49 -21.95
CA TRP A 236 3.51 16.82 -21.24
C TRP A 236 2.44 17.45 -22.15
N THR A 237 2.86 18.18 -23.16
CA THR A 237 2.00 18.86 -24.14
C THR A 237 1.67 18.00 -25.36
N SER A 238 2.14 16.75 -25.43
CA SER A 238 1.89 15.90 -26.59
C SER A 238 0.40 15.57 -26.71
N ALA A 239 -0.08 15.39 -27.95
CA ALA A 239 -1.45 15.00 -28.23
C ALA A 239 -1.86 13.74 -27.45
N ARG A 240 -0.94 12.77 -27.30
CA ARG A 240 -1.20 11.51 -26.62
C ARG A 240 -1.46 11.68 -25.11
N ILE A 241 -0.68 12.52 -24.44
CA ILE A 241 -0.89 12.84 -23.01
C ILE A 241 -2.19 13.62 -22.84
N MET A 242 -2.46 14.59 -23.72
CA MET A 242 -3.71 15.37 -23.67
C MET A 242 -4.95 14.52 -23.94
N GLU A 243 -4.88 13.56 -24.86
CA GLU A 243 -5.93 12.56 -25.09
C GLU A 243 -6.17 11.70 -23.84
N LEU A 244 -5.11 11.19 -23.20
CA LEU A 244 -5.23 10.41 -21.97
C LEU A 244 -5.82 11.24 -20.82
N ILE A 245 -5.42 12.50 -20.67
CA ILE A 245 -6.02 13.43 -19.70
C ILE A 245 -7.51 13.60 -20.00
N GLY A 246 -7.87 13.84 -21.26
CA GLY A 246 -9.27 13.98 -21.68
C GLY A 246 -10.11 12.74 -21.38
N ILE A 247 -9.61 11.55 -21.73
CA ILE A 247 -10.26 10.26 -21.45
C ILE A 247 -10.38 10.03 -19.95
N GLY A 248 -9.31 10.31 -19.19
CA GLY A 248 -9.29 10.13 -17.74
C GLY A 248 -10.30 11.03 -17.03
N VAL A 249 -10.32 12.33 -17.37
CA VAL A 249 -11.28 13.29 -16.83
C VAL A 249 -12.71 12.89 -17.21
N ALA A 250 -12.96 12.56 -18.48
CA ALA A 250 -14.28 12.14 -18.94
C ALA A 250 -14.75 10.86 -18.22
N ALA A 251 -13.87 9.88 -18.04
CA ALA A 251 -14.18 8.62 -17.36
C ALA A 251 -14.46 8.83 -15.87
N LEU A 252 -13.71 9.70 -15.18
CA LEU A 252 -13.92 10.01 -13.76
C LEU A 252 -15.17 10.86 -13.52
N VAL A 253 -15.43 11.85 -14.38
CA VAL A 253 -16.68 12.63 -14.34
C VAL A 253 -17.88 11.72 -14.62
N GLY A 254 -17.77 10.87 -15.65
CA GLY A 254 -18.74 9.84 -15.96
C GLY A 254 -18.95 8.86 -14.81
N PHE A 255 -17.87 8.46 -14.12
CA PHE A 255 -17.93 7.59 -12.94
C PHE A 255 -18.74 8.25 -11.83
N VAL A 256 -18.41 9.50 -11.45
CA VAL A 256 -19.14 10.22 -10.40
C VAL A 256 -20.63 10.35 -10.75
N PHE A 257 -20.95 10.72 -11.98
CA PHE A 257 -22.33 10.81 -12.44
C PHE A 257 -23.05 9.45 -12.39
N TRP A 258 -22.39 8.39 -12.86
CA TRP A 258 -22.94 7.04 -12.84
C TRP A 258 -23.18 6.53 -11.41
N GLN A 259 -22.26 6.79 -10.48
CA GLN A 259 -22.42 6.41 -9.07
C GLN A 259 -23.63 7.08 -8.41
N THR A 260 -24.14 8.21 -8.91
CA THR A 260 -25.40 8.80 -8.41
C THR A 260 -26.66 8.07 -8.87
N ARG A 261 -26.57 7.28 -9.94
CA ARG A 261 -27.71 6.57 -10.58
C ARG A 261 -27.67 5.06 -10.38
N ALA A 262 -26.48 4.50 -10.11
CA ALA A 262 -26.30 3.07 -9.94
C ALA A 262 -27.14 2.54 -8.75
N ALA A 263 -27.84 1.43 -8.95
CA ALA A 263 -28.61 0.78 -7.89
C ALA A 263 -27.70 0.23 -6.77
N GLU A 264 -26.51 -0.25 -7.14
CA GLU A 264 -25.49 -0.77 -6.21
C GLU A 264 -24.10 -0.22 -6.57
N PRO A 265 -23.83 1.06 -6.23
CA PRO A 265 -22.59 1.75 -6.57
C PRO A 265 -21.37 1.01 -6.00
N ILE A 266 -20.26 0.98 -6.76
CA ILE A 266 -18.96 0.48 -6.27
C ILE A 266 -18.42 1.39 -5.16
N MET A 267 -18.62 2.70 -5.32
CA MET A 267 -18.21 3.71 -4.37
C MET A 267 -19.40 4.63 -4.06
N PRO A 268 -20.32 4.19 -3.18
CA PRO A 268 -21.43 5.00 -2.71
C PRO A 268 -20.97 6.39 -2.25
N LEU A 269 -21.45 7.44 -2.93
CA LEU A 269 -21.03 8.82 -2.64
C LEU A 269 -21.46 9.30 -1.24
N HIS A 270 -22.43 8.64 -0.60
CA HIS A 270 -22.87 8.99 0.75
C HIS A 270 -21.78 8.81 1.81
N ILE A 271 -20.79 7.92 1.60
CA ILE A 271 -19.70 7.73 2.57
C ILE A 271 -18.85 9.01 2.71
N PHE A 272 -18.74 9.83 1.66
CA PHE A 272 -18.03 11.11 1.67
C PHE A 272 -18.78 12.24 2.39
N ARG A 273 -20.06 12.03 2.74
CA ARG A 273 -20.76 12.94 3.67
C ARG A 273 -20.15 12.88 5.07
N SER A 274 -19.53 11.76 5.43
CA SER A 274 -18.76 11.67 6.66
C SER A 274 -17.48 12.49 6.55
N ARG A 275 -17.44 13.61 7.28
CA ARG A 275 -16.26 14.50 7.33
C ARG A 275 -14.97 13.73 7.64
N ASN A 276 -15.00 12.81 8.58
CA ASN A 276 -13.82 12.03 8.95
C ASN A 276 -13.36 11.12 7.79
N PHE A 277 -14.29 10.47 7.08
CA PHE A 277 -13.95 9.64 5.93
C PHE A 277 -13.28 10.46 4.82
N THR A 278 -13.82 11.63 4.50
CA THR A 278 -13.25 12.53 3.48
C THR A 278 -11.87 13.03 3.88
N LEU A 279 -11.69 13.48 5.13
CA LEU A 279 -10.37 13.90 5.63
C LEU A 279 -9.35 12.76 5.63
N MET A 280 -9.77 11.55 5.99
CA MET A 280 -8.90 10.36 5.92
C MET A 280 -8.53 10.02 4.47
N SER A 281 -9.44 10.20 3.52
CA SER A 281 -9.14 9.97 2.11
C SER A 281 -8.08 10.95 1.58
N VAL A 282 -8.17 12.24 1.97
CA VAL A 282 -7.17 13.27 1.65
C VAL A 282 -5.81 12.95 2.27
N ILE A 283 -5.79 12.60 3.57
CA ILE A 283 -4.55 12.21 4.26
C ILE A 283 -3.95 10.97 3.61
N GLY A 284 -4.78 9.96 3.28
CA GLY A 284 -4.35 8.74 2.60
C GLY A 284 -3.70 9.02 1.24
N PHE A 285 -4.28 9.92 0.44
CA PHE A 285 -3.69 10.40 -0.81
C PHE A 285 -2.31 11.02 -0.58
N ILE A 286 -2.17 11.92 0.39
CA ILE A 286 -0.90 12.59 0.68
C ILE A 286 0.16 11.60 1.21
N VAL A 287 -0.25 10.65 2.05
CA VAL A 287 0.64 9.56 2.50
C VAL A 287 1.15 8.76 1.31
N GLY A 288 0.29 8.45 0.34
CA GLY A 288 0.69 7.78 -0.90
C GLY A 288 1.70 8.61 -1.71
N PHE A 289 1.41 9.90 -1.89
CA PHE A 289 2.28 10.86 -2.58
C PHE A 289 3.69 10.88 -1.98
N VAL A 290 3.78 11.03 -0.66
CA VAL A 290 5.04 11.05 0.09
C VAL A 290 5.74 9.69 0.06
N MET A 291 4.98 8.61 0.25
CA MET A 291 5.53 7.24 0.28
C MET A 291 6.31 6.95 -0.98
N PHE A 292 5.73 7.24 -2.15
CA PHE A 292 6.41 6.92 -3.40
C PHE A 292 7.65 7.80 -3.62
N GLY A 293 7.54 9.11 -3.36
CA GLY A 293 8.68 10.02 -3.44
C GLY A 293 9.84 9.56 -2.56
N ALA A 294 9.58 9.19 -1.31
CA ALA A 294 10.60 8.66 -0.41
C ALA A 294 11.21 7.35 -0.94
N THR A 295 10.39 6.39 -1.37
CA THR A 295 10.89 5.08 -1.84
C THR A 295 11.66 5.14 -3.16
N LEU A 296 11.39 6.14 -4.01
CA LEU A 296 12.10 6.31 -5.28
C LEU A 296 13.40 7.12 -5.10
N PHE A 297 13.32 8.28 -4.45
CA PHE A 297 14.41 9.24 -4.43
C PHE A 297 15.45 8.97 -3.33
N LEU A 298 15.09 8.34 -2.21
CA LEU A 298 16.06 8.05 -1.15
C LEU A 298 17.11 7.01 -1.58
N PRO A 299 16.75 5.86 -2.20
CA PRO A 299 17.74 4.94 -2.73
C PRO A 299 18.60 5.60 -3.82
N LEU A 300 17.99 6.40 -4.70
CA LEU A 300 18.69 7.11 -5.77
C LEU A 300 19.75 8.06 -5.19
N TYR A 301 19.41 8.83 -4.16
CA TYR A 301 20.32 9.70 -3.43
C TYR A 301 21.47 8.91 -2.80
N GLN A 302 21.17 7.82 -2.10
CA GLN A 302 22.19 7.00 -1.45
C GLN A 302 23.14 6.32 -2.44
N GLN A 303 22.63 5.88 -3.59
CA GLN A 303 23.46 5.28 -4.64
C GLN A 303 24.31 6.33 -5.37
N SER A 304 23.70 7.44 -5.79
CA SER A 304 24.36 8.44 -6.63
C SER A 304 25.31 9.34 -5.83
N VAL A 305 24.87 9.79 -4.65
CA VAL A 305 25.60 10.77 -3.82
C VAL A 305 26.45 10.07 -2.76
N GLN A 306 25.88 9.11 -2.01
CA GLN A 306 26.61 8.43 -0.92
C GLN A 306 27.41 7.19 -1.36
N GLY A 307 27.40 6.88 -2.66
CA GLY A 307 28.14 5.77 -3.26
C GLY A 307 27.72 4.39 -2.74
N ALA A 308 26.50 4.24 -2.22
CA ALA A 308 26.00 2.96 -1.76
C ALA A 308 25.73 2.02 -2.94
N SER A 309 25.94 0.71 -2.75
CA SER A 309 25.45 -0.29 -3.71
C SER A 309 23.92 -0.35 -3.70
N ALA A 310 23.31 -0.94 -4.74
CA ALA A 310 21.86 -1.15 -4.80
C ALA A 310 21.35 -1.86 -3.54
N THR A 311 22.00 -2.95 -3.12
CA THR A 311 21.66 -3.70 -1.90
C THR A 311 21.78 -2.86 -0.64
N ASN A 312 22.89 -2.11 -0.49
CA ASN A 312 23.09 -1.27 0.69
C ASN A 312 22.11 -0.11 0.74
N SER A 313 21.72 0.46 -0.40
CA SER A 313 20.72 1.54 -0.44
C SER A 313 19.34 1.06 0.02
N GLY A 314 18.97 -0.19 -0.29
CA GLY A 314 17.77 -0.81 0.26
C GLY A 314 17.85 -0.98 1.79
N LEU A 315 18.99 -1.44 2.30
CA LEU A 315 19.21 -1.60 3.74
C LEU A 315 19.24 -0.26 4.49
N LEU A 316 19.72 0.80 3.85
CA LEU A 316 19.74 2.14 4.43
C LEU A 316 18.34 2.78 4.54
N LEU A 317 17.29 2.15 3.96
CA LEU A 317 15.88 2.53 4.23
C LEU A 317 15.34 1.93 5.54
N LEU A 318 16.06 1.01 6.18
CA LEU A 318 15.63 0.36 7.42
C LEU A 318 15.22 1.34 8.54
N PRO A 319 15.91 2.48 8.75
CA PRO A 319 15.47 3.46 9.75
C PRO A 319 14.04 3.97 9.50
N MET A 320 13.69 4.27 8.23
CA MET A 320 12.34 4.70 7.86
C MET A 320 11.32 3.58 8.07
N LEU A 321 11.59 2.39 7.53
CA LEU A 321 10.67 1.26 7.60
C LEU A 321 10.48 0.77 9.04
N GLY A 322 11.55 0.74 9.82
CA GLY A 322 11.53 0.36 11.24
C GLY A 322 10.75 1.37 12.08
N ALA A 323 11.02 2.67 11.91
CA ALA A 323 10.27 3.73 12.59
C ALA A 323 8.77 3.70 12.23
N MET A 324 8.45 3.49 10.96
CA MET A 324 7.08 3.32 10.46
C MET A 324 6.38 2.10 11.07
N LEU A 325 7.07 0.95 11.13
CA LEU A 325 6.52 -0.27 11.73
C LEU A 325 6.25 -0.08 13.23
N VAL A 326 7.23 0.44 13.97
CA VAL A 326 7.11 0.65 15.43
C VAL A 326 5.97 1.61 15.74
N THR A 327 5.90 2.75 15.07
CA THR A 327 4.84 3.74 15.31
C THR A 327 3.47 3.25 14.88
N SER A 328 3.36 2.50 13.77
CA SER A 328 2.09 1.88 13.36
C SER A 328 1.56 0.91 14.42
N MET A 329 2.43 0.06 14.99
CA MET A 329 2.05 -0.86 16.06
C MET A 329 1.65 -0.12 17.34
N VAL A 330 2.42 0.89 17.74
CA VAL A 330 2.14 1.70 18.95
C VAL A 330 0.84 2.48 18.78
N ALA A 331 0.64 3.15 17.65
CA ALA A 331 -0.56 3.92 17.35
C ALA A 331 -1.81 3.03 17.33
N GLY A 332 -1.72 1.86 16.69
CA GLY A 332 -2.82 0.88 16.67
C GLY A 332 -3.18 0.37 18.07
N ARG A 333 -2.18 0.02 18.90
CA ARG A 333 -2.38 -0.49 20.26
C ARG A 333 -2.97 0.57 21.19
N ILE A 334 -2.43 1.78 21.17
CA ILE A 334 -2.94 2.90 21.98
C ILE A 334 -4.35 3.28 21.56
N THR A 335 -4.63 3.35 20.26
CA THR A 335 -5.97 3.68 19.75
C THR A 335 -6.99 2.63 20.20
N THR A 336 -6.63 1.36 20.18
CA THR A 336 -7.51 0.26 20.60
C THR A 336 -7.72 0.25 22.12
N SER A 337 -6.70 0.60 22.91
CA SER A 337 -6.79 0.56 24.38
C SER A 337 -7.44 1.81 24.99
N THR A 338 -7.18 2.99 24.40
CA THR A 338 -7.65 4.29 24.93
C THR A 338 -8.92 4.78 24.24
N GLY A 339 -9.24 4.26 23.05
CA GLY A 339 -10.30 4.78 22.19
C GLY A 339 -9.98 6.13 21.55
N ARG A 340 -8.83 6.73 21.88
CA ARG A 340 -8.41 8.04 21.38
C ARG A 340 -7.47 7.87 20.20
N TYR A 341 -7.83 8.46 19.06
CA TYR A 341 -7.02 8.38 17.84
C TYR A 341 -6.60 9.74 17.30
N LYS A 342 -7.25 10.85 17.69
CA LYS A 342 -7.03 12.16 17.04
C LYS A 342 -5.58 12.66 17.14
N VAL A 343 -4.86 12.28 18.20
CA VAL A 343 -3.45 12.66 18.40
C VAL A 343 -2.56 12.10 17.29
N PHE A 344 -2.85 10.90 16.77
CA PHE A 344 -1.97 10.24 15.80
C PHE A 344 -1.99 10.87 14.41
N PRO A 345 -3.13 11.25 13.80
CA PRO A 345 -3.14 11.99 12.55
C PRO A 345 -2.39 13.32 12.64
N VAL A 346 -2.55 14.04 13.75
CA VAL A 346 -1.90 15.35 13.93
C VAL A 346 -0.39 15.18 14.12
N ALA A 347 0.03 14.30 15.05
CA ALA A 347 1.44 14.00 15.26
C ALA A 347 2.08 13.41 14.00
N GLY A 348 1.39 12.51 13.32
CA GLY A 348 1.85 11.89 12.07
C GLY A 348 2.04 12.90 10.95
N GLY A 349 1.07 13.80 10.75
CA GLY A 349 1.18 14.90 9.77
C GLY A 349 2.33 15.86 10.08
N ALA A 350 2.52 16.19 11.36
CA ALA A 350 3.63 17.06 11.78
C ALA A 350 5.00 16.39 11.58
N LEU A 351 5.15 15.15 12.03
CA LEU A 351 6.38 14.37 11.86
C LEU A 351 6.70 14.15 10.39
N MET A 352 5.71 13.85 9.55
CA MET A 352 5.91 13.68 8.11
C MET A 352 6.35 15.00 7.46
N THR A 353 5.72 16.13 7.81
CA THR A 353 6.09 17.46 7.30
C THR A 353 7.52 17.83 7.69
N VAL A 354 7.87 17.67 8.98
CA VAL A 354 9.21 17.96 9.51
C VAL A 354 10.24 17.00 8.91
N GLY A 355 9.95 15.71 8.82
CA GLY A 355 10.85 14.73 8.25
C GLY A 355 11.16 15.01 6.78
N LEU A 356 10.16 15.38 5.98
CA LEU A 356 10.36 15.76 4.58
C LEU A 356 11.14 17.08 4.45
N PHE A 357 10.88 18.04 5.33
CA PHE A 357 11.67 19.27 5.37
C PHE A 357 13.14 18.96 5.69
N LEU A 358 13.41 18.11 6.69
CA LEU A 358 14.77 17.68 7.03
C LEU A 358 15.44 16.95 5.86
N LEU A 359 14.72 16.04 5.18
CA LEU A 359 15.23 15.38 3.97
C LEU A 359 15.53 16.37 2.84
N SER A 360 14.77 17.46 2.73
CA SER A 360 15.09 18.51 1.75
C SER A 360 16.44 19.17 2.05
N THR A 361 16.86 19.26 3.32
CA THR A 361 18.16 19.87 3.67
C THR A 361 19.39 18.99 3.41
N MET A 362 19.21 17.78 2.89
CA MET A 362 20.34 16.91 2.56
C MET A 362 21.12 17.45 1.35
N ASP A 363 22.44 17.48 1.50
CA ASP A 363 23.38 17.75 0.42
C ASP A 363 24.54 16.74 0.38
N THR A 364 25.45 16.84 -0.58
CA THR A 364 26.53 15.88 -0.87
C THR A 364 27.38 15.48 0.34
N ASP A 365 27.53 16.36 1.33
CA ASP A 365 28.32 16.12 2.55
C ASP A 365 27.52 15.45 3.69
N THR A 366 26.23 15.17 3.48
CA THR A 366 25.35 14.61 4.51
C THR A 366 25.78 13.20 4.89
N THR A 367 26.10 13.02 6.17
CA THR A 367 26.48 11.70 6.69
C THR A 367 25.34 10.69 6.59
N ARG A 368 25.69 9.41 6.47
CA ARG A 368 24.72 8.29 6.46
C ARG A 368 23.84 8.27 7.72
N PHE A 369 24.43 8.61 8.87
CA PHE A 369 23.71 8.69 10.13
C PHE A 369 22.63 9.78 10.10
N THR A 370 22.99 10.99 9.67
CA THR A 370 22.05 12.12 9.53
C THR A 370 20.88 11.75 8.60
N SER A 371 21.19 11.17 7.43
CA SER A 371 20.14 10.71 6.51
C SER A 371 19.24 9.64 7.14
N GLY A 372 19.81 8.71 7.92
CA GLY A 372 19.06 7.68 8.63
C GLY A 372 18.11 8.25 9.69
N VAL A 373 18.53 9.31 10.42
CA VAL A 373 17.68 10.00 11.39
C VAL A 373 16.52 10.71 10.68
N TYR A 374 16.76 11.41 9.58
CA TYR A 374 15.71 12.10 8.82
C TYR A 374 14.69 11.11 8.24
N MET A 375 15.19 10.00 7.70
CA MET A 375 14.38 8.86 7.24
C MET A 375 13.52 8.28 8.36
N ALA A 376 14.08 8.12 9.57
CA ALA A 376 13.33 7.65 10.72
C ALA A 376 12.19 8.61 11.07
N VAL A 377 12.41 9.94 11.08
CA VAL A 377 11.36 10.93 11.36
C VAL A 377 10.20 10.84 10.37
N VAL A 378 10.49 10.72 9.06
CA VAL A 378 9.45 10.47 8.04
C VAL A 378 8.72 9.16 8.31
N GLY A 379 9.47 8.10 8.63
CA GLY A 379 8.91 6.80 9.00
C GLY A 379 7.94 6.89 10.17
N LEU A 380 8.31 7.59 11.25
CA LEU A 380 7.44 7.81 12.41
C LEU A 380 6.12 8.49 11.99
N GLY A 381 6.20 9.51 11.13
CA GLY A 381 5.03 10.20 10.61
C GLY A 381 4.12 9.28 9.79
N MET A 382 4.70 8.55 8.84
CA MET A 382 3.98 7.61 7.98
C MET A 382 3.33 6.47 8.78
N GLY A 383 4.00 5.94 9.80
CA GLY A 383 3.48 4.86 10.62
C GLY A 383 2.25 5.28 11.44
N CYS A 384 2.25 6.50 12.00
CA CYS A 384 1.07 7.07 12.65
C CYS A 384 -0.12 7.21 11.68
N LEU A 385 0.14 7.64 10.43
CA LEU A 385 -0.92 7.92 9.47
C LEU A 385 -1.48 6.64 8.81
N MET A 386 -0.62 5.71 8.40
CA MET A 386 -1.01 4.52 7.63
C MET A 386 -2.13 3.72 8.29
N GLN A 387 -1.94 3.37 9.56
CA GLN A 387 -2.87 2.50 10.26
C GLN A 387 -4.14 3.24 10.70
N ILE A 388 -3.98 4.47 11.19
CA ILE A 388 -5.09 5.24 11.75
C ILE A 388 -6.04 5.71 10.66
N THR A 389 -5.52 6.07 9.49
CA THR A 389 -6.35 6.53 8.36
C THR A 389 -7.36 5.46 7.96
N MET A 390 -6.91 4.21 7.82
CA MET A 390 -7.78 3.08 7.50
C MET A 390 -8.79 2.78 8.63
N LEU A 391 -8.32 2.80 9.88
CA LEU A 391 -9.18 2.52 11.04
C LEU A 391 -10.30 3.56 11.19
N VAL A 392 -9.97 4.85 11.05
CA VAL A 392 -10.95 5.94 11.15
C VAL A 392 -11.91 5.91 9.98
N ALA A 393 -11.43 5.63 8.76
CA ALA A 393 -12.30 5.49 7.59
C ALA A 393 -13.33 4.36 7.78
N GLN A 394 -12.90 3.19 8.28
CA GLN A 394 -13.81 2.07 8.57
C GLN A 394 -14.80 2.39 9.70
N ASN A 395 -14.36 3.08 10.76
CA ASN A 395 -15.25 3.48 11.87
C ASN A 395 -16.29 4.54 11.47
N SER A 396 -15.97 5.33 10.43
CA SER A 396 -16.77 6.48 9.97
C SER A 396 -17.94 6.08 9.05
N VAL A 397 -18.06 4.80 8.68
CA VAL A 397 -19.11 4.29 7.79
C VAL A 397 -19.99 3.24 8.47
N GLU A 398 -21.08 2.85 7.80
CA GLU A 398 -21.93 1.75 8.23
C GLU A 398 -21.25 0.40 7.97
N MET A 399 -21.66 -0.63 8.72
CA MET A 399 -21.05 -1.97 8.61
C MET A 399 -21.16 -2.56 7.20
N LYS A 400 -22.24 -2.22 6.47
CA LYS A 400 -22.47 -2.62 5.07
C LYS A 400 -21.46 -1.98 4.10
N ASP A 401 -20.91 -0.82 4.44
CA ASP A 401 -20.00 -0.03 3.59
C ASP A 401 -18.52 -0.21 3.99
N MET A 402 -18.23 -1.05 4.99
CA MET A 402 -16.88 -1.21 5.55
C MET A 402 -15.86 -1.71 4.53
N GLY A 403 -16.27 -2.59 3.61
CA GLY A 403 -15.44 -3.06 2.50
C GLY A 403 -15.09 -1.93 1.53
N VAL A 404 -16.10 -1.14 1.13
CA VAL A 404 -15.94 0.04 0.27
C VAL A 404 -15.03 1.09 0.91
N ALA A 405 -15.17 1.35 2.21
CA ALA A 405 -14.33 2.30 2.91
C ALA A 405 -12.84 1.91 2.87
N SER A 406 -12.54 0.63 3.07
CA SER A 406 -11.17 0.09 3.03
C SER A 406 -10.56 0.16 1.62
N SER A 407 -11.32 -0.28 0.61
CA SER A 407 -10.88 -0.27 -0.78
C SER A 407 -10.71 1.17 -1.30
N SER A 408 -11.64 2.07 -0.98
CA SER A 408 -11.56 3.49 -1.33
C SER A 408 -10.34 4.17 -0.70
N THR A 409 -10.10 3.96 0.60
CA THR A 409 -8.92 4.51 1.28
C THR A 409 -7.62 4.03 0.65
N THR A 410 -7.56 2.74 0.29
CA THR A 410 -6.42 2.17 -0.42
C THR A 410 -6.27 2.78 -1.81
N LEU A 411 -7.36 2.95 -2.55
CA LEU A 411 -7.37 3.56 -3.87
C LEU A 411 -6.85 5.00 -3.83
N PHE A 412 -7.36 5.86 -2.94
CA PHE A 412 -6.88 7.24 -2.80
C PHE A 412 -5.38 7.29 -2.50
N ARG A 413 -4.91 6.40 -1.63
CA ARG A 413 -3.47 6.27 -1.36
C ARG A 413 -2.69 5.87 -2.61
N THR A 414 -3.14 4.87 -3.36
CA THR A 414 -2.49 4.44 -4.61
C THR A 414 -2.47 5.56 -5.65
N LEU A 415 -3.57 6.28 -5.82
CA LEU A 415 -3.64 7.46 -6.69
C LEU A 415 -2.62 8.51 -6.24
N GLY A 416 -2.57 8.78 -4.93
CA GLY A 416 -1.57 9.67 -4.33
C GLY A 416 -0.15 9.29 -4.71
N SER A 417 0.19 8.00 -4.62
CA SER A 417 1.49 7.49 -5.07
C SER A 417 1.77 7.80 -6.53
N SER A 418 0.81 7.57 -7.44
CA SER A 418 0.94 7.89 -8.87
C SER A 418 1.20 9.38 -9.13
N PHE A 419 0.43 10.27 -8.49
CA PHE A 419 0.66 11.71 -8.57
C PHE A 419 2.02 12.11 -7.98
N GLY A 420 2.45 11.46 -6.90
CA GLY A 420 3.76 11.63 -6.30
C GLY A 420 4.88 11.33 -7.30
N VAL A 421 4.79 10.20 -8.00
CA VAL A 421 5.76 9.81 -9.04
C VAL A 421 5.87 10.90 -10.11
N ALA A 422 4.74 11.32 -10.67
CA ALA A 422 4.70 12.27 -11.77
C ALA A 422 5.23 13.63 -11.39
N ILE A 423 4.69 14.22 -10.32
CA ILE A 423 4.96 15.62 -10.00
C ILE A 423 6.39 15.74 -9.45
N MET A 424 6.79 14.85 -8.53
CA MET A 424 8.14 14.88 -7.99
C MET A 424 9.17 14.44 -9.04
N GLY A 425 8.84 13.47 -9.90
CA GLY A 425 9.68 13.04 -11.02
C GLY A 425 9.88 14.12 -12.08
N ALA A 426 8.81 14.83 -12.48
CA ALA A 426 8.91 15.95 -13.41
C ALA A 426 9.76 17.09 -12.85
N LEU A 427 9.55 17.45 -11.58
CA LEU A 427 10.35 18.47 -10.90
C LEU A 427 11.82 18.04 -10.80
N PHE A 428 12.08 16.79 -10.44
CA PHE A 428 13.42 16.22 -10.38
C PHE A 428 14.10 16.26 -11.74
N ASN A 429 13.44 15.77 -12.80
CA ASN A 429 14.00 15.75 -14.16
C ASN A 429 14.30 17.14 -14.68
N HIS A 430 13.37 18.09 -14.50
CA HIS A 430 13.59 19.49 -14.89
C HIS A 430 14.81 20.06 -14.16
N ARG A 431 14.92 19.82 -12.85
CA ARG A 431 16.04 20.33 -12.06
C ARG A 431 17.37 19.69 -12.46
N VAL A 432 17.36 18.39 -12.76
CA VAL A 432 18.56 17.69 -13.24
C VAL A 432 19.00 18.23 -14.59
N GLN A 433 18.07 18.43 -15.53
CA GLN A 433 18.35 19.04 -16.84
C GLN A 433 18.94 20.44 -16.70
N ASP A 434 18.35 21.30 -15.87
CA ASP A 434 18.84 22.66 -15.64
C ASP A 434 20.28 22.65 -15.10
N VAL A 435 20.54 21.88 -14.02
CA VAL A 435 21.85 21.84 -13.36
C VAL A 435 22.91 21.19 -14.25
N MET A 436 22.54 20.16 -15.03
CA MET A 436 23.47 19.53 -15.97
C MET A 436 23.80 20.45 -17.15
N ALA A 437 22.82 21.20 -17.65
CA ALA A 437 23.06 22.21 -18.70
C ALA A 437 23.98 23.33 -18.19
N GLU A 438 23.78 23.79 -16.95
CA GLU A 438 24.59 24.83 -16.31
C GLU A 438 26.02 24.37 -15.99
N LYS A 439 26.19 23.19 -15.38
CA LYS A 439 27.50 22.72 -14.87
C LYS A 439 28.31 21.88 -15.85
N ALA A 440 27.67 21.17 -16.78
CA ALA A 440 28.34 20.22 -17.68
C ALA A 440 28.16 20.56 -19.18
N GLY A 441 27.45 21.64 -19.52
CA GLY A 441 27.29 22.14 -20.89
C GLY A 441 26.75 21.07 -21.86
N ALA A 442 27.23 21.07 -23.11
CA ALA A 442 26.76 20.14 -24.15
C ALA A 442 26.98 18.65 -23.81
N THR A 443 27.99 18.32 -22.99
CA THR A 443 28.23 16.97 -22.48
C THR A 443 27.17 16.57 -21.45
N GLY A 444 26.76 17.51 -20.60
CA GLY A 444 25.67 17.30 -19.65
C GLY A 444 24.31 17.11 -20.33
N SER A 445 24.00 17.92 -21.34
CA SER A 445 22.75 17.79 -22.12
C SER A 445 22.62 16.42 -22.79
N LYS A 446 23.70 15.90 -23.40
CA LYS A 446 23.68 14.56 -24.03
C LYS A 446 23.50 13.41 -23.04
N VAL A 447 24.09 13.54 -21.84
CA VAL A 447 23.94 12.55 -20.77
C VAL A 447 22.52 12.54 -20.21
N THR A 448 21.86 13.70 -20.16
CA THR A 448 20.49 13.84 -19.65
C THR A 448 19.42 13.48 -20.71
N GLU A 449 19.72 13.62 -22.00
CA GLU A 449 18.87 13.16 -23.12
C GLU A 449 18.72 11.64 -23.18
N GLN A 450 19.75 10.88 -22.78
CA GLN A 450 19.75 9.42 -22.90
C GLN A 450 19.22 8.68 -21.67
N SER A 451 19.09 9.31 -20.49
CA SER A 451 18.68 8.62 -19.27
C SER A 451 18.18 9.56 -18.17
N ALA A 452 16.87 9.53 -17.89
CA ALA A 452 16.31 10.12 -16.66
C ALA A 452 16.77 9.38 -15.38
N THR A 453 17.34 8.18 -15.53
CA THR A 453 17.92 7.37 -14.46
C THR A 453 19.19 6.71 -14.95
N LEU A 454 20.35 7.34 -14.75
CA LEU A 454 21.63 6.66 -14.91
C LEU A 454 21.79 5.65 -13.76
N THR A 455 22.06 4.39 -14.10
CA THR A 455 22.41 3.38 -13.10
C THR A 455 23.74 3.73 -12.43
N ALA A 456 23.93 3.31 -11.17
CA ALA A 456 25.13 3.59 -10.39
C ALA A 456 26.43 3.17 -11.10
N ASP A 457 26.38 2.14 -11.95
CA ASP A 457 27.53 1.68 -12.73
C ASP A 457 27.77 2.49 -14.01
N ALA A 458 26.72 2.98 -14.68
CA ALA A 458 26.85 3.94 -15.77
C ALA A 458 27.46 5.28 -15.28
N LEU A 459 27.10 5.68 -14.06
CA LEU A 459 27.68 6.83 -13.37
C LEU A 459 29.18 6.73 -13.13
N LYS A 460 29.70 5.53 -12.84
CA LYS A 460 31.14 5.27 -12.66
C LYS A 460 31.94 5.33 -13.96
N GLN A 461 31.28 5.28 -15.11
CA GLN A 461 31.92 5.40 -16.42
C GLN A 461 31.94 6.83 -16.94
N LEU A 462 31.17 7.74 -16.34
CA LEU A 462 31.20 9.16 -16.70
C LEU A 462 32.53 9.82 -16.30
N PRO A 463 33.03 10.78 -17.09
CA PRO A 463 34.13 11.66 -16.70
C PRO A 463 33.87 12.31 -15.33
N ALA A 464 34.91 12.53 -14.53
CA ALA A 464 34.78 13.03 -13.16
C ALA A 464 33.91 14.30 -13.06
N ALA A 465 34.10 15.26 -13.97
CA ALA A 465 33.30 16.49 -14.01
C ALA A 465 31.81 16.25 -14.31
N ALA A 466 31.47 15.29 -15.19
CA ALA A 466 30.08 14.94 -15.49
C ALA A 466 29.43 14.16 -14.34
N ARG A 467 30.21 13.33 -13.63
CA ARG A 467 29.75 12.62 -12.43
C ARG A 467 29.45 13.59 -11.28
N GLU A 468 30.34 14.55 -11.04
CA GLU A 468 30.17 15.56 -9.99
C GLU A 468 28.99 16.50 -10.29
N ALA A 469 28.83 16.92 -11.56
CA ALA A 469 27.67 17.67 -12.00
C ALA A 469 26.37 16.88 -11.80
N TYR A 470 26.35 15.58 -12.13
CA TYR A 470 25.18 14.73 -11.93
C TYR A 470 24.88 14.52 -10.44
N GLN A 471 25.89 14.32 -9.60
CA GLN A 471 25.70 14.20 -8.14
C GLN A 471 25.07 15.46 -7.55
N HIS A 472 25.52 16.65 -7.97
CA HIS A 472 24.90 17.91 -7.60
C HIS A 472 23.47 18.05 -8.16
N ALA A 473 23.24 17.62 -9.40
CA ALA A 473 21.93 17.65 -10.03
C ALA A 473 20.93 16.76 -9.29
N VAL A 474 21.33 15.54 -8.90
CA VAL A 474 20.52 14.63 -8.08
C VAL A 474 20.27 15.19 -6.69
N SER A 475 21.29 15.77 -6.03
CA SER A 475 21.13 16.43 -4.73
C SER A 475 20.11 17.58 -4.82
N SER A 476 20.25 18.47 -5.81
CA SER A 476 19.32 19.59 -6.01
C SER A 476 17.91 19.15 -6.41
N GLY A 477 17.79 18.11 -7.24
CA GLY A 477 16.50 17.53 -7.62
C GLY A 477 15.80 16.87 -6.43
N THR A 478 16.53 16.11 -5.61
CA THR A 478 15.99 15.50 -4.40
C THR A 478 15.60 16.54 -3.34
N HIS A 479 16.37 17.61 -3.18
CA HIS A 479 15.99 18.78 -2.39
C HIS A 479 14.62 19.32 -2.82
N GLY A 480 14.46 19.65 -4.11
CA GLY A 480 13.20 20.19 -4.64
C GLY A 480 12.03 19.24 -4.47
N ALA A 481 12.24 17.95 -4.72
CA ALA A 481 11.24 16.91 -4.53
C ALA A 481 10.77 16.84 -3.07
N PHE A 482 11.69 16.72 -2.10
CA PHE A 482 11.31 16.62 -0.68
C PHE A 482 10.72 17.91 -0.13
N LEU A 483 11.15 19.08 -0.62
CA LEU A 483 10.55 20.36 -0.25
C LEU A 483 9.08 20.43 -0.71
N LEU A 484 8.80 20.06 -1.97
CA LEU A 484 7.43 19.95 -2.46
C LEU A 484 6.63 18.95 -1.62
N GLY A 485 7.21 17.77 -1.34
CA GLY A 485 6.60 16.78 -0.46
C GLY A 485 6.24 17.35 0.91
N SER A 486 7.12 18.17 1.51
CA SER A 486 6.87 18.84 2.79
C SER A 486 5.69 19.82 2.71
N VAL A 487 5.63 20.65 1.66
CA VAL A 487 4.50 21.57 1.42
C VAL A 487 3.19 20.79 1.26
N VAL A 488 3.19 19.69 0.51
CA VAL A 488 2.02 18.83 0.35
C VAL A 488 1.65 18.15 1.68
N ALA A 489 2.63 17.76 2.50
CA ALA A 489 2.42 17.16 3.82
C ALA A 489 1.76 18.13 4.83
N VAL A 490 1.97 19.46 4.68
CA VAL A 490 1.24 20.47 5.47
C VAL A 490 -0.27 20.33 5.26
N VAL A 491 -0.73 19.99 4.05
CA VAL A 491 -2.15 19.76 3.78
C VAL A 491 -2.68 18.56 4.59
N ALA A 492 -1.89 17.51 4.75
CA ALA A 492 -2.26 16.36 5.59
C ALA A 492 -2.32 16.75 7.08
N LEU A 493 -1.38 17.57 7.56
CA LEU A 493 -1.41 18.09 8.92
C LEU A 493 -2.66 18.96 9.16
N VAL A 494 -2.97 19.89 8.25
CA VAL A 494 -4.17 20.73 8.33
C VAL A 494 -5.43 19.86 8.32
N ALA A 495 -5.53 18.90 7.40
CA ALA A 495 -6.64 17.96 7.33
C ALA A 495 -6.78 17.17 8.64
N ALA A 496 -5.66 16.73 9.24
CA ALA A 496 -5.64 15.99 10.49
C ALA A 496 -6.17 16.79 11.68
N VAL A 497 -5.86 18.09 11.76
CA VAL A 497 -6.37 18.98 12.82
C VAL A 497 -7.90 19.07 12.78
N PHE A 498 -8.48 19.06 11.58
CA PHE A 498 -9.92 19.14 11.35
C PHE A 498 -10.68 17.84 11.55
N VAL A 499 -10.00 16.73 11.86
CA VAL A 499 -10.63 15.45 12.21
C VAL A 499 -11.36 15.59 13.54
N LYS A 500 -12.61 15.11 13.59
CA LYS A 500 -13.39 15.07 14.83
C LYS A 500 -13.24 13.69 15.47
N GLU A 501 -12.92 13.65 16.75
CA GLU A 501 -12.81 12.39 17.48
C GLU A 501 -14.22 11.83 17.72
N VAL A 502 -14.46 10.62 17.23
CA VAL A 502 -15.72 9.88 17.36
C VAL A 502 -15.41 8.55 18.04
N PRO A 503 -16.15 8.13 19.08
CA PRO A 503 -15.89 6.86 19.77
C PRO A 503 -15.80 5.67 18.79
N LEU A 504 -14.88 4.73 19.07
CA LEU A 504 -14.73 3.53 18.27
C LEU A 504 -15.93 2.59 18.48
N LYS A 505 -16.58 2.16 17.40
CA LYS A 505 -17.68 1.20 17.45
C LYS A 505 -17.18 -0.14 18.00
N GLY A 506 -17.74 -0.59 19.14
CA GLY A 506 -17.45 -1.90 19.74
C GLY A 506 -16.42 -1.93 20.87
N ALA A 507 -15.86 -0.78 21.28
CA ALA A 507 -15.21 -0.64 22.57
C ALA A 507 -16.32 -0.51 23.64
N GLY A 508 -16.72 -1.63 24.22
CA GLY A 508 -17.62 -1.61 25.39
C GLY A 508 -16.93 -0.96 26.58
N PRO A 509 -17.67 -0.46 27.58
CA PRO A 509 -17.08 0.13 28.77
C PRO A 509 -16.11 -0.86 29.42
N LYS A 510 -14.96 -0.37 29.92
CA LYS A 510 -14.21 -1.14 30.91
C LYS A 510 -15.16 -1.40 32.09
N PRO A 511 -15.20 -2.61 32.67
CA PRO A 511 -15.84 -2.77 33.96
C PRO A 511 -15.11 -1.84 34.93
N ASP A 512 -15.82 -0.88 35.49
CA ASP A 512 -15.27 -0.05 36.56
C ASP A 512 -14.87 -1.00 37.69
N GLY A 513 -13.59 -0.96 38.05
CA GLY A 513 -13.08 -1.60 39.24
C GLY A 513 -13.62 -0.85 40.45
N GLY A 514 -14.81 -1.23 40.91
CA GLY A 514 -15.28 -0.89 42.24
C GLY A 514 -14.41 -1.58 43.29
N PRO A 515 -14.14 -0.97 44.45
CA PRO A 515 -13.34 -1.59 45.51
C PRO A 515 -14.01 -2.88 45.96
N ALA A 516 -13.23 -3.95 46.05
CA ALA A 516 -13.62 -5.14 46.76
C ALA A 516 -13.62 -4.82 48.27
N ASP A 517 -14.75 -4.30 48.77
CA ASP A 517 -15.05 -4.40 50.19
C ASP A 517 -15.52 -5.83 50.44
N GLY A 518 -14.57 -6.65 50.88
CA GLY A 518 -14.91 -7.78 51.73
C GLY A 518 -15.32 -7.22 53.08
N ASP A 519 -16.51 -7.56 53.54
CA ASP A 519 -16.67 -7.79 54.96
C ASP A 519 -17.59 -8.97 55.22
N ASP A 520 -17.14 -9.70 56.23
CA ASP A 520 -17.52 -11.01 56.68
C ASP A 520 -18.92 -10.98 57.31
N THR A 521 -19.79 -11.95 57.03
CA THR A 521 -20.74 -12.43 58.05
C THR A 521 -21.29 -13.80 57.70
N ALA A 522 -21.08 -14.67 58.68
CA ALA A 522 -21.42 -16.07 58.71
C ALA A 522 -22.93 -16.35 58.78
N ALA A 523 -23.26 -17.61 58.43
CA ALA A 523 -24.34 -18.44 58.97
C ALA A 523 -25.81 -18.02 58.69
N ALA A 524 -26.51 -18.85 57.91
CA ALA A 524 -27.54 -19.74 58.46
C ALA A 524 -28.17 -20.62 57.35
N LYS A 525 -28.35 -21.90 57.67
CA LYS A 525 -29.12 -22.88 56.89
C LYS A 525 -30.64 -22.66 57.06
N ALA A 526 -31.36 -22.82 55.94
CA ALA A 526 -32.71 -23.40 55.76
C ALA A 526 -33.94 -22.62 56.28
N PRO A 527 -35.20 -22.97 55.87
CA PRO A 527 -35.66 -23.84 54.77
C PRO A 527 -36.79 -23.23 53.89
N VAL A 528 -37.15 -24.00 52.86
CA VAL A 528 -38.39 -24.06 52.06
C VAL A 528 -39.67 -23.58 52.77
N THR A 529 -40.54 -22.85 52.05
CA THR A 529 -42.01 -22.91 52.21
C THR A 529 -42.72 -22.58 50.89
N GLU A 530 -43.74 -23.38 50.59
CA GLU A 530 -44.69 -23.31 49.48
C GLU A 530 -45.78 -22.20 49.65
N ALA A 531 -46.52 -21.98 48.54
CA ALA A 531 -47.86 -21.39 48.41
C ALA A 531 -47.96 -19.85 48.53
N VAL A 532 -48.71 -19.11 47.70
CA VAL A 532 -49.95 -19.38 46.92
C VAL A 532 -49.87 -18.71 45.55
#